data_AF-A0A8K0XHE8-F1
#
_entry.id   AF-A0A8K0XHE8-F1
#
_cell.length_a   1.000
_cell.length_b   1.000
_cell.length_c   1.000
_cell.angle_alpha   90.00
_cell.angle_beta   90.00
_cell.angle_gamma   90.00
#
_symmetry.space_group_name_H-M   'P 1'
#
loop_
_entity.id
_entity.type
_entity.pdbx_description
1 polymer ?
#
loop_
_entity_poly.entity_id
_entity_poly.type
_entity_poly.pdbx_seq_one_letter_code
_entity_poly.pdbx_strand_id
1 'polypeptide(L)'
;MDIMSSSNSPAPNSHSASPAPGANRHALTPVERQRFQLERLLKDPSKPAYVPPPTKERTIRPAREMMKNVQGSSAGAGSGEFHVYKAGRRREYERLKIMEEASRKEAETEEFERRKKEAEDIAEAKTAKNRAKRQKKKDRARTKTSDRSGTDGGGVATPHAPLKKRRLVYGKELVFRRPGDDSGEDEEEPREPEDEIHGPKVDEPKPQPTEEEAVRVSSVLRITIHEDD
;
A
#
# COMPACT_ATOMS: atom_id res chain seq x y z
N MET A 1 -45.26 62.09 -35.49
CA MET A 1 -44.49 61.82 -36.71
C MET A 1 -43.03 62.08 -36.40
N ASP A 2 -42.41 60.99 -35.95
CA ASP A 2 -41.02 60.56 -36.06
C ASP A 2 -39.88 61.59 -36.11
N ILE A 3 -39.13 61.65 -35.01
CA ILE A 3 -37.73 62.09 -34.97
C ILE A 3 -36.88 60.81 -34.87
N MET A 4 -36.42 60.29 -36.00
CA MET A 4 -35.49 59.16 -36.04
C MET A 4 -34.07 59.66 -35.76
N SER A 5 -33.61 59.43 -34.52
CA SER A 5 -32.21 59.55 -34.12
C SER A 5 -31.48 58.24 -34.49
N SER A 6 -30.77 58.22 -35.62
CA SER A 6 -29.93 57.10 -36.03
C SER A 6 -28.54 57.22 -35.37
N SER A 7 -28.38 56.60 -34.20
CA SER A 7 -27.07 56.41 -33.58
C SER A 7 -26.28 55.32 -34.31
N ASN A 8 -25.22 55.73 -34.97
CA ASN A 8 -24.19 54.90 -35.59
C ASN A 8 -23.34 54.21 -34.51
N SER A 9 -23.55 52.90 -34.32
CA SER A 9 -22.69 52.08 -33.45
C SER A 9 -21.62 51.36 -34.28
N PRO A 10 -20.32 51.51 -33.99
CA PRO A 10 -19.27 50.74 -34.64
C PRO A 10 -19.25 49.30 -34.09
N ALA A 11 -19.27 48.31 -34.99
CA ALA A 11 -19.11 46.90 -34.62
C ALA A 11 -17.69 46.65 -34.05
N PRO A 12 -17.52 45.84 -33.00
CA PRO A 12 -16.20 45.44 -32.55
C PRO A 12 -15.59 44.40 -33.49
N ASN A 13 -14.43 44.73 -34.06
CA ASN A 13 -13.58 43.84 -34.83
C ASN A 13 -13.34 42.52 -34.09
N SER A 14 -13.83 41.42 -34.65
CA SER A 14 -13.43 40.06 -34.30
C SER A 14 -12.02 39.78 -34.82
N HIS A 15 -11.01 40.32 -34.15
CA HIS A 15 -9.65 39.79 -34.31
C HIS A 15 -9.54 38.53 -33.45
N SER A 16 -9.81 37.39 -34.09
CA SER A 16 -9.39 36.08 -33.62
C SER A 16 -7.86 36.07 -33.53
N ALA A 17 -7.32 36.41 -32.37
CA ALA A 17 -5.93 36.13 -32.05
C ALA A 17 -5.76 34.61 -32.01
N SER A 18 -5.25 34.03 -33.11
CA SER A 18 -4.82 32.64 -33.17
C SER A 18 -3.90 32.33 -31.98
N PRO A 19 -4.05 31.18 -31.30
CA PRO A 19 -3.13 30.82 -30.24
C PRO A 19 -1.75 30.56 -30.87
N ALA A 20 -0.75 31.33 -30.42
CA ALA A 20 0.64 31.18 -30.86
C ALA A 20 1.14 29.74 -30.62
N PRO A 21 1.90 29.14 -31.58
CA PRO A 21 2.41 27.79 -31.44
C PRO A 21 3.67 27.81 -30.57
N GLY A 22 3.48 27.75 -29.26
CA GLY A 22 4.60 27.87 -28.31
C GLY A 22 4.35 27.23 -26.95
N ALA A 23 3.53 26.18 -26.88
CA ALA A 23 3.48 25.34 -25.69
C ALA A 23 4.36 24.10 -25.95
N ASN A 24 5.39 23.93 -25.12
CA ASN A 24 6.30 22.79 -25.18
C ASN A 24 5.54 21.48 -25.44
N ARG A 25 5.75 20.87 -26.61
CA ARG A 25 5.06 19.65 -27.05
C ARG A 25 5.62 18.39 -26.37
N HIS A 26 6.53 18.56 -25.42
CA HIS A 26 7.20 17.48 -24.72
C HIS A 26 6.59 17.33 -23.33
N ALA A 27 6.38 16.07 -22.92
CA ALA A 27 5.99 15.77 -21.57
C ALA A 27 7.08 16.29 -20.62
N LEU A 28 6.71 17.26 -19.76
CA LEU A 28 7.64 17.86 -18.82
C LEU A 28 8.32 16.79 -17.98
N THR A 29 9.64 16.92 -17.84
CA THR A 29 10.43 16.06 -16.96
C THR A 29 9.94 16.20 -15.51
N PRO A 30 10.15 15.20 -14.64
CA PRO A 30 9.74 15.30 -13.24
C PRO A 30 10.30 16.55 -12.54
N VAL A 31 11.54 16.92 -12.87
CA VAL A 31 12.23 18.11 -12.35
C VAL A 31 11.57 19.39 -12.84
N GLU A 32 11.22 19.48 -14.13
CA GLU A 32 10.51 20.63 -14.68
C GLU A 32 9.12 20.83 -14.06
N ARG A 33 8.39 19.74 -13.79
CA ARG A 33 7.08 19.82 -13.10
C ARG A 33 7.22 20.38 -11.69
N GLN A 34 8.24 19.93 -10.95
CA GLN A 34 8.53 20.45 -9.61
C GLN A 34 8.95 21.92 -9.68
N ARG A 35 9.81 22.29 -10.62
CA ARG A 35 10.23 23.68 -10.84
C ARG A 35 9.04 24.59 -11.10
N PHE A 36 8.12 24.20 -11.98
CA PHE A 36 6.91 24.97 -12.27
C PHE A 36 6.00 25.12 -11.04
N GLN A 37 5.86 24.07 -10.22
CA GLN A 37 5.11 24.13 -8.97
C GLN A 37 5.77 25.07 -7.95
N LEU A 38 7.10 25.03 -7.82
CA LEU A 38 7.86 25.93 -6.96
C LEU A 38 7.76 27.38 -7.44
N GLU A 39 7.93 27.65 -8.73
CA GLU A 39 7.77 29.00 -9.30
C GLU A 39 6.36 29.55 -9.02
N ARG A 40 5.33 28.70 -9.10
CA ARG A 40 3.94 29.08 -8.74
C ARG A 40 3.77 29.38 -7.26
N LEU A 41 4.37 28.58 -6.37
CA LEU A 41 4.28 28.77 -4.91
C LEU A 41 5.09 29.98 -4.45
N LEU A 42 6.28 30.20 -5.01
CA LEU A 42 7.19 31.29 -4.67
C LEU A 42 6.77 32.65 -5.24
N LYS A 43 5.82 32.68 -6.18
CA LYS A 43 5.26 33.94 -6.70
C LYS A 43 4.62 34.79 -5.59
N ASP A 44 3.96 34.14 -4.63
CA ASP A 44 3.29 34.79 -3.49
C ASP A 44 3.65 34.05 -2.18
N PRO A 45 4.82 34.33 -1.56
CA PRO A 45 5.30 33.58 -0.40
C PRO A 45 4.48 33.81 0.88
N SER A 46 3.59 34.80 0.91
CA SER A 46 2.68 35.07 2.03
C SER A 46 1.45 34.16 2.04
N LYS A 47 1.14 33.45 0.94
CA LYS A 47 0.01 32.52 0.88
C LYS A 47 0.41 31.17 1.49
N PRO A 48 -0.30 30.67 2.51
CA PRO A 48 0.00 29.36 3.07
C PRO A 48 -0.22 28.29 1.99
N ALA A 49 0.74 27.36 1.88
CA ALA A 49 0.63 26.24 0.94
C ALA A 49 -0.54 25.33 1.32
N TYR A 50 -1.40 25.01 0.36
CA TYR A 50 -2.50 24.08 0.56
C TYR A 50 -1.97 22.64 0.58
N VAL A 51 -1.94 22.04 1.77
CA VAL A 51 -1.69 20.61 1.95
C VAL A 51 -3.05 19.91 2.05
N PRO A 52 -3.39 18.99 1.14
CA PRO A 52 -4.67 18.30 1.21
C PRO A 52 -4.74 17.45 2.49
N PRO A 53 -5.89 17.44 3.19
CA PRO A 53 -6.10 16.54 4.32
C PRO A 53 -6.07 15.07 3.85
N PRO A 54 -5.87 14.12 4.77
CA PRO A 54 -5.91 12.70 4.44
C PRO A 54 -7.25 12.32 3.81
N THR A 55 -7.23 11.34 2.90
CA THR A 55 -8.43 10.82 2.25
C THR A 55 -9.38 10.24 3.29
N LYS A 56 -10.61 10.74 3.33
CA LYS A 56 -11.64 10.24 4.24
C LYS A 56 -12.14 8.88 3.75
N GLU A 57 -12.39 7.96 4.67
CA GLU A 57 -13.04 6.69 4.36
C GLU A 57 -14.47 6.93 3.86
N ARG A 58 -14.95 6.06 2.97
CA ARG A 58 -16.29 6.20 2.40
C ARG A 58 -17.30 5.83 3.47
N THR A 59 -18.16 6.77 3.84
CA THR A 59 -19.23 6.55 4.84
C THR A 59 -20.58 6.89 4.25
N ILE A 60 -21.62 6.18 4.71
CA ILE A 60 -23.00 6.47 4.35
C ILE A 60 -23.61 7.38 5.39
N ARG A 61 -24.48 8.28 4.93
CA ARG A 61 -25.22 9.16 5.82
C ARG A 61 -26.07 8.33 6.79
N PRO A 62 -26.11 8.69 8.09
CA PRO A 62 -26.92 7.96 9.05
C PRO A 62 -28.39 7.96 8.64
N ALA A 63 -29.10 6.90 9.02
CA ALA A 63 -30.55 6.82 8.81
C ALA A 63 -31.23 7.98 9.57
N ARG A 64 -32.29 8.53 8.96
CA ARG A 64 -33.06 9.61 9.58
C ARG A 64 -33.91 9.04 10.71
N GLU A 65 -33.83 9.64 11.89
CA GLU A 65 -34.52 9.16 13.11
C GLU A 65 -36.05 9.11 12.96
N MET A 66 -36.65 10.17 12.42
CA MET A 66 -38.11 10.23 12.22
C MET A 66 -38.45 10.55 10.77
N MET A 67 -39.18 9.63 10.11
CA MET A 67 -39.75 9.88 8.79
C MET A 67 -41.06 10.66 8.96
N LYS A 68 -41.18 11.82 8.30
CA LYS A 68 -42.36 12.68 8.43
C LYS A 68 -43.53 12.27 7.52
N ASN A 69 -43.22 11.50 6.47
CA ASN A 69 -44.16 11.19 5.38
C ASN A 69 -44.44 9.67 5.33
N VAL A 70 -44.80 9.08 6.47
CA VAL A 70 -45.16 7.66 6.53
C VAL A 70 -46.65 7.52 6.20
N GLN A 71 -46.95 6.90 5.06
CA GLN A 71 -48.32 6.57 4.67
C GLN A 71 -48.82 5.39 5.54
N GLY A 72 -50.13 5.33 5.82
CA GLY A 72 -50.70 4.28 6.69
C GLY A 72 -50.46 2.86 6.16
N SER A 73 -50.37 1.89 7.07
CA SER A 73 -49.96 0.51 6.74
C SER A 73 -50.90 -0.24 5.78
N SER A 74 -52.17 0.15 5.72
CA SER A 74 -53.17 -0.42 4.81
C SER A 74 -53.36 0.37 3.51
N ALA A 75 -52.63 1.47 3.34
CA ALA A 75 -52.76 2.31 2.17
C ALA A 75 -52.01 1.67 0.98
N GLY A 76 -52.57 1.80 -0.23
CA GLY A 76 -52.01 1.20 -1.45
C GLY A 76 -50.66 1.77 -1.87
N ALA A 77 -49.97 1.07 -2.77
CA ALA A 77 -48.70 1.52 -3.34
C ALA A 77 -48.87 2.82 -4.13
N GLY A 78 -48.23 3.89 -3.68
CA GLY A 78 -48.17 5.16 -4.41
C GLY A 78 -47.18 5.13 -5.56
N SER A 79 -47.31 6.06 -6.51
CA SER A 79 -46.40 6.17 -7.68
C SER A 79 -44.94 6.47 -7.30
N GLY A 80 -44.70 7.07 -6.12
CA GLY A 80 -43.37 7.37 -5.60
C GLY A 80 -42.69 6.22 -4.85
N GLU A 81 -43.42 5.16 -4.49
CA GLU A 81 -42.92 4.09 -3.61
C GLU A 81 -41.76 3.31 -4.26
N PHE A 82 -41.82 3.12 -5.58
CA PHE A 82 -40.74 2.49 -6.34
C PHE A 82 -39.39 3.24 -6.17
N HIS A 83 -39.42 4.57 -6.21
CA HIS A 83 -38.20 5.37 -6.05
C HIS A 83 -37.69 5.35 -4.62
N VAL A 84 -38.59 5.32 -3.63
CA VAL A 84 -38.24 5.16 -2.21
C VAL A 84 -37.52 3.83 -2.00
N TYR A 85 -38.09 2.73 -2.49
CA TYR A 85 -37.46 1.40 -2.44
C TYR A 85 -36.11 1.37 -3.15
N LYS A 86 -36.02 1.91 -4.38
CA LYS A 86 -34.76 1.95 -5.15
C LYS A 86 -33.66 2.71 -4.41
N ALA A 87 -33.99 3.85 -3.81
CA ALA A 87 -33.04 4.64 -3.03
C ALA A 87 -32.63 3.93 -1.73
N GLY A 88 -33.60 3.30 -1.03
CA GLY A 88 -33.35 2.52 0.17
C GLY A 88 -32.45 1.31 -0.10
N ARG A 89 -32.76 0.53 -1.14
CA ARG A 89 -31.98 -0.65 -1.55
C ARG A 89 -30.56 -0.28 -1.96
N ARG A 90 -30.39 0.79 -2.74
CA ARG A 90 -29.05 1.30 -3.09
C ARG A 90 -28.24 1.68 -1.85
N ARG A 91 -28.85 2.42 -0.91
CA ARG A 91 -28.21 2.80 0.35
C ARG A 91 -27.83 1.58 1.18
N GLU A 92 -28.69 0.56 1.24
CA GLU A 92 -28.42 -0.65 2.02
C GLU A 92 -27.30 -1.49 1.40
N TYR A 93 -27.26 -1.63 0.08
CA TYR A 93 -26.16 -2.31 -0.60
C TYR A 93 -24.83 -1.60 -0.44
N GLU A 94 -24.81 -0.27 -0.53
CA GLU A 94 -23.61 0.50 -0.20
C GLU A 94 -23.19 0.26 1.26
N ARG A 95 -24.14 0.13 2.20
CA ARG A 95 -23.86 -0.06 3.63
C ARG A 95 -23.24 -1.42 3.90
N LEU A 96 -23.85 -2.46 3.34
CA LEU A 96 -23.33 -3.82 3.42
C LEU A 96 -21.95 -3.92 2.77
N LYS A 97 -21.77 -3.29 1.62
CA LYS A 97 -20.47 -3.26 0.92
C LYS A 97 -19.37 -2.60 1.76
N ILE A 98 -19.64 -1.44 2.37
CA ILE A 98 -18.65 -0.76 3.22
C ILE A 98 -18.31 -1.60 4.45
N MET A 99 -19.31 -2.24 5.06
CA MET A 99 -19.11 -3.12 6.21
C MET A 99 -18.26 -4.35 5.85
N GLU A 100 -18.54 -4.98 4.71
CA GLU A 100 -17.78 -6.12 4.20
C GLU A 100 -16.34 -5.73 3.83
N GLU A 101 -16.15 -4.60 3.15
CA GLU A 101 -14.82 -4.05 2.82
C GLU A 101 -14.01 -3.71 4.08
N ALA A 102 -14.65 -3.13 5.10
CA ALA A 102 -14.00 -2.82 6.38
C ALA A 102 -13.57 -4.09 7.12
N SER A 103 -14.46 -5.09 7.22
CA SER A 103 -14.15 -6.37 7.86
C SER A 103 -13.03 -7.13 7.13
N ARG A 104 -13.03 -7.13 5.79
CA ARG A 104 -11.93 -7.71 4.99
C ARG A 104 -10.61 -7.00 5.25
N LYS A 105 -10.61 -5.67 5.19
CA LYS A 105 -9.42 -4.85 5.46
C LYS A 105 -8.87 -5.11 6.87
N GLU A 106 -9.74 -5.18 7.88
CA GLU A 106 -9.36 -5.46 9.26
C GLU A 106 -8.67 -6.84 9.37
N ALA A 107 -9.30 -7.89 8.84
CA ALA A 107 -8.72 -9.24 8.84
C ALA A 107 -7.36 -9.29 8.12
N GLU A 108 -7.25 -8.68 6.94
CA GLU A 108 -5.98 -8.60 6.19
C GLU A 108 -4.90 -7.84 6.97
N THR A 109 -5.27 -6.74 7.65
CA THR A 109 -4.31 -5.98 8.47
C THR A 109 -3.87 -6.74 9.70
N GLU A 110 -4.77 -7.45 10.39
CA GLU A 110 -4.43 -8.28 11.54
C GLU A 110 -3.51 -9.43 11.16
N GLU A 111 -3.78 -10.11 10.05
CA GLU A 111 -2.92 -11.17 9.53
C GLU A 111 -1.54 -10.65 9.14
N PHE A 112 -1.50 -9.49 8.47
CA PHE A 112 -0.25 -8.85 8.09
C PHE A 112 0.57 -8.44 9.33
N GLU A 113 -0.06 -7.82 10.32
CA GLU A 113 0.58 -7.43 11.57
C GLU A 113 1.09 -8.64 12.35
N ARG A 114 0.31 -9.73 12.42
CA ARG A 114 0.74 -10.97 13.06
C ARG A 114 1.97 -11.53 12.36
N ARG A 115 1.95 -11.66 11.03
CA ARG A 115 3.07 -12.14 10.24
C ARG A 115 4.32 -11.25 10.39
N LYS A 116 4.12 -9.94 10.45
CA LYS A 116 5.20 -8.97 10.66
C LYS A 116 5.84 -9.13 12.04
N LYS A 117 5.03 -9.23 13.10
CA LYS A 117 5.49 -9.46 14.48
C LYS A 117 6.28 -10.77 14.59
N GLU A 118 5.75 -11.87 14.04
CA GLU A 118 6.46 -13.16 14.01
C GLU A 118 7.82 -13.06 13.30
N ALA A 119 7.89 -12.38 12.16
CA ALA A 119 9.14 -12.18 11.43
C ALA A 119 10.14 -11.32 12.22
N GLU A 120 9.67 -10.25 12.86
CA GLU A 120 10.46 -9.39 13.73
C GLU A 120 11.00 -10.15 14.95
N ASP A 121 10.18 -10.96 15.62
CA ASP A 121 10.56 -11.78 16.76
C ASP A 121 11.63 -12.83 16.38
N ILE A 122 11.49 -13.48 15.23
CA ILE A 122 12.50 -14.44 14.73
C ILE A 122 13.82 -13.72 14.43
N ALA A 123 13.77 -12.53 13.83
CA ALA A 123 14.96 -11.72 13.56
C ALA A 123 15.60 -11.24 14.87
N GLU A 124 14.81 -10.79 15.85
CA GLU A 124 15.29 -10.36 17.14
C GLU A 124 15.91 -11.52 17.93
N ALA A 125 15.28 -12.70 17.96
CA ALA A 125 15.85 -13.88 18.63
C ALA A 125 17.21 -14.27 18.03
N LYS A 126 17.35 -14.24 16.70
CA LYS A 126 18.63 -14.51 16.01
C LYS A 126 19.67 -13.44 16.34
N THR A 127 19.31 -12.16 16.29
CA THR A 127 20.23 -11.05 16.56
C THR A 127 20.62 -10.98 18.05
N ALA A 128 19.70 -11.21 18.98
CA ALA A 128 19.93 -11.28 20.42
C ALA A 128 20.88 -12.44 20.78
N LYS A 129 20.68 -13.63 20.22
CA LYS A 129 21.60 -14.77 20.40
C LYS A 129 23.02 -14.44 19.94
N ASN A 130 23.14 -13.78 18.79
CA ASN A 130 24.44 -13.35 18.25
C ASN A 130 25.07 -12.22 19.07
N ARG A 131 24.27 -11.25 19.53
CA ARG A 131 24.68 -10.15 20.42
C ARG A 131 25.20 -10.71 21.75
N ALA A 132 24.48 -11.64 22.37
CA ALA A 132 24.90 -12.31 23.60
C ALA A 132 26.23 -13.06 23.44
N LYS A 133 26.43 -13.78 22.32
CA LYS A 133 27.72 -14.42 22.01
C LYS A 133 28.87 -13.41 21.89
N ARG A 134 28.64 -12.27 21.23
CA ARG A 134 29.63 -11.20 21.09
C ARG A 134 29.96 -10.52 22.42
N GLN A 135 28.96 -10.25 23.26
CA GLN A 135 29.18 -9.67 24.60
C GLN A 135 29.98 -10.62 25.49
N LYS A 136 29.61 -11.91 25.58
CA LYS A 136 30.40 -12.92 26.32
C LYS A 136 31.86 -12.98 25.85
N LYS A 137 32.13 -12.86 24.54
CA LYS A 137 33.49 -12.80 24.01
C LYS A 137 34.21 -11.50 24.38
N LYS A 138 33.51 -10.36 24.35
CA LYS A 138 34.04 -9.05 24.75
C LYS A 138 34.39 -9.03 26.24
N ASP A 139 33.53 -9.59 27.09
CA ASP A 139 33.76 -9.66 28.53
C ASP A 139 34.94 -10.56 28.86
N ARG A 140 35.04 -11.74 28.23
CA ARG A 140 36.23 -12.62 28.34
C ARG A 140 37.52 -11.96 27.84
N ALA A 141 37.44 -11.14 26.81
CA ALA A 141 38.60 -10.40 26.33
C ALA A 141 39.00 -9.32 27.35
N ARG A 142 38.04 -8.56 27.89
CA ARG A 142 38.26 -7.54 28.92
C ARG A 142 38.92 -8.14 30.17
N THR A 143 38.39 -9.23 30.72
CA THR A 143 38.99 -9.89 31.89
C THR A 143 40.40 -10.39 31.61
N LYS A 144 40.66 -10.97 30.43
CA LYS A 144 42.02 -11.38 30.03
C LYS A 144 42.98 -10.20 29.86
N THR A 145 42.48 -9.02 29.51
CA THR A 145 43.31 -7.82 29.36
C THR A 145 43.61 -7.20 30.72
N SER A 146 42.64 -7.22 31.66
CA SER A 146 42.86 -6.75 33.04
C SER A 146 43.80 -7.66 33.84
N ASP A 147 43.73 -8.99 33.66
CA ASP A 147 44.69 -9.92 34.28
C ASP A 147 46.12 -9.77 33.71
N ARG A 148 46.25 -9.23 32.49
CA ARG A 148 47.54 -8.95 31.86
C ARG A 148 48.06 -7.54 32.12
N SER A 149 47.21 -6.62 32.58
CA SER A 149 47.63 -5.26 32.95
C SER A 149 48.07 -5.13 34.40
N GLY A 150 48.14 -6.25 35.15
CA GLY A 150 48.65 -6.31 36.52
C GLY A 150 50.08 -6.86 36.67
N THR A 151 50.78 -7.16 35.56
CA THR A 151 52.20 -7.49 35.57
C THR A 151 52.98 -6.42 34.80
N ASP A 152 53.96 -5.83 35.47
CA ASP A 152 54.74 -4.65 35.11
C ASP A 152 55.59 -4.83 33.82
N GLY A 153 55.97 -3.72 33.17
CA GLY A 153 57.16 -3.68 32.31
C GLY A 153 56.94 -3.29 30.84
N GLY A 154 57.53 -2.15 30.45
CA GLY A 154 57.51 -1.59 29.10
C GLY A 154 58.11 -2.48 28.00
N GLY A 155 57.61 -2.28 26.78
CA GLY A 155 58.10 -2.97 25.58
C GLY A 155 57.71 -2.22 24.31
N VAL A 156 58.72 -1.70 23.65
CA VAL A 156 58.73 -0.89 22.42
C VAL A 156 57.84 -1.44 21.30
N ALA A 157 57.08 -0.55 20.67
CA ALA A 157 56.29 -0.81 19.47
C ALA A 157 57.19 -1.10 18.26
N THR A 158 57.10 -2.30 17.69
CA THR A 158 57.54 -2.60 16.32
C THR A 158 56.31 -3.00 15.48
N PRO A 159 56.15 -2.48 14.25
CA PRO A 159 54.94 -2.67 13.46
C PRO A 159 55.09 -3.89 12.56
N HIS A 160 54.95 -5.11 13.09
CA HIS A 160 54.72 -6.27 12.21
C HIS A 160 53.93 -7.37 12.93
N ALA A 161 52.61 -7.21 12.96
CA ALA A 161 51.70 -8.25 13.44
C ALA A 161 51.30 -9.19 12.26
N PRO A 162 51.40 -10.52 12.39
CA PRO A 162 51.02 -11.44 11.32
C PRO A 162 49.49 -11.54 11.19
N LEU A 163 49.01 -11.29 9.96
CA LEU A 163 47.60 -11.31 9.55
C LEU A 163 46.96 -12.67 9.88
N LYS A 164 46.07 -12.69 10.87
CA LYS A 164 45.29 -13.87 11.25
C LYS A 164 44.27 -14.22 10.16
N LYS A 165 44.53 -15.33 9.46
CA LYS A 165 43.58 -16.31 8.89
C LYS A 165 42.34 -15.72 8.20
N ARG A 166 42.45 -15.55 6.88
CA ARG A 166 41.32 -15.33 5.96
C ARG A 166 40.30 -16.47 6.12
N ARG A 167 39.00 -16.15 6.26
CA ARG A 167 37.95 -17.17 6.37
C ARG A 167 37.55 -17.62 4.96
N LEU A 168 37.88 -18.87 4.64
CA LEU A 168 37.41 -19.58 3.46
C LEU A 168 35.94 -19.98 3.67
N VAL A 169 35.06 -19.60 2.75
CA VAL A 169 33.67 -20.06 2.68
C VAL A 169 33.51 -20.70 1.30
N TYR A 170 33.24 -22.00 1.26
CA TYR A 170 33.13 -22.84 0.05
C TYR A 170 34.37 -22.95 -0.85
N GLY A 171 35.58 -23.06 -0.27
CA GLY A 171 36.76 -23.52 -1.03
C GLY A 171 37.34 -22.53 -2.06
N LYS A 172 36.65 -21.43 -2.38
CA LYS A 172 37.15 -20.36 -3.25
C LYS A 172 37.54 -19.13 -2.42
N GLU A 173 38.74 -18.62 -2.64
CA GLU A 173 39.22 -17.43 -1.96
C GLU A 173 38.39 -16.21 -2.39
N LEU A 174 37.67 -15.60 -1.43
CA LEU A 174 37.13 -14.25 -1.63
C LEU A 174 38.31 -13.27 -1.60
N VAL A 175 38.74 -12.86 -2.79
CA VAL A 175 39.60 -11.69 -3.01
C VAL A 175 38.67 -10.49 -3.16
N PHE A 176 38.74 -9.54 -2.22
CA PHE A 176 37.99 -8.30 -2.31
C PHE A 176 38.67 -7.43 -3.37
N ARG A 177 38.07 -7.29 -4.56
CA ARG A 177 38.57 -6.34 -5.57
C ARG A 177 38.51 -4.93 -5.00
N ARG A 178 39.63 -4.19 -5.11
CA ARG A 178 39.65 -2.76 -4.81
C ARG A 178 38.96 -2.01 -5.96
N PRO A 179 38.19 -0.94 -5.69
CA PRO A 179 37.62 -0.13 -6.76
C PRO A 179 38.72 0.41 -7.68
N GLY A 180 38.73 -0.01 -8.96
CA GLY A 180 39.66 0.49 -9.99
C GLY A 180 40.49 -0.55 -10.75
N ASP A 181 40.38 -1.85 -10.46
CA ASP A 181 41.15 -2.90 -11.16
C ASP A 181 40.27 -3.62 -12.20
N ASP A 182 40.38 -3.18 -13.46
CA ASP A 182 39.66 -3.70 -14.62
C ASP A 182 40.69 -4.21 -15.65
N SER A 183 41.08 -5.48 -15.50
CA SER A 183 41.79 -6.25 -16.52
C SER A 183 41.03 -7.56 -16.71
N GLY A 184 40.64 -7.80 -17.96
CA GLY A 184 39.68 -8.80 -18.37
C GLY A 184 40.24 -10.20 -18.58
N GLU A 185 39.34 -11.02 -19.15
CA GLU A 185 39.50 -12.37 -19.67
C GLU A 185 39.48 -13.50 -18.63
N ASP A 186 38.31 -14.14 -18.53
CA ASP A 186 38.20 -15.59 -18.68
C ASP A 186 36.78 -15.91 -19.16
N GLU A 187 36.69 -16.30 -20.44
CA GLU A 187 35.56 -17.03 -20.98
C GLU A 187 35.56 -18.43 -20.35
N GLU A 188 34.47 -18.79 -19.66
CA GLU A 188 34.10 -20.20 -19.54
C GLU A 188 32.58 -20.30 -19.32
N GLU A 189 31.89 -20.77 -20.35
CA GLU A 189 30.48 -21.17 -20.32
C GLU A 189 30.32 -22.40 -19.41
N PRO A 190 29.33 -22.42 -18.48
CA PRO A 190 28.76 -23.68 -18.05
C PRO A 190 27.27 -23.74 -18.39
N ARG A 191 26.93 -24.79 -19.13
CA ARG A 191 25.58 -25.23 -19.52
C ARG A 191 24.65 -25.41 -18.32
N GLU A 192 23.37 -25.19 -18.63
CA GLU A 192 22.10 -25.13 -17.88
C GLU A 192 21.89 -26.10 -16.68
N PRO A 193 20.95 -25.75 -15.79
CA PRO A 193 19.64 -26.39 -15.93
C PRO A 193 18.46 -25.42 -15.83
N GLU A 194 17.42 -25.76 -16.58
CA GLU A 194 16.15 -25.07 -16.71
C GLU A 194 15.30 -25.28 -15.46
N ASP A 195 15.13 -24.24 -14.64
CA ASP A 195 14.14 -24.22 -13.57
C ASP A 195 12.88 -23.51 -14.07
N GLU A 196 11.93 -24.30 -14.58
CA GLU A 196 10.55 -23.89 -14.79
C GLU A 196 9.97 -23.33 -13.49
N ILE A 197 9.78 -22.01 -13.44
CA ILE A 197 9.01 -21.36 -12.38
C ILE A 197 7.55 -21.78 -12.56
N HIS A 198 7.13 -22.79 -11.81
CA HIS A 198 5.72 -23.08 -11.55
C HIS A 198 5.09 -21.86 -10.87
N GLY A 199 4.49 -20.98 -11.67
CA GLY A 199 3.57 -19.96 -11.18
C GLY A 199 2.38 -20.59 -10.46
N PRO A 200 1.73 -19.89 -9.52
CA PRO A 200 0.56 -20.42 -8.84
C PRO A 200 -0.54 -20.68 -9.89
N LYS A 201 -1.03 -21.93 -9.93
CA LYS A 201 -2.18 -22.32 -10.74
C LYS A 201 -3.34 -21.37 -10.45
N VAL A 202 -3.79 -20.69 -11.50
CA VAL A 202 -5.09 -20.02 -11.51
C VAL A 202 -6.12 -21.13 -11.52
N ASP A 203 -6.87 -21.28 -10.43
CA ASP A 203 -8.02 -22.18 -10.38
C ASP A 203 -9.08 -21.66 -11.35
N GLU A 204 -9.31 -22.40 -12.45
CA GLU A 204 -10.48 -22.19 -13.30
C GLU A 204 -11.76 -22.46 -12.50
N PRO A 205 -12.80 -21.61 -12.61
CA PRO A 205 -14.06 -21.82 -11.91
C PRO A 205 -14.81 -23.02 -12.52
N LYS A 206 -15.05 -24.03 -11.68
CA LYS A 206 -15.98 -25.13 -11.96
C LYS A 206 -17.37 -24.57 -12.30
N PRO A 207 -18.08 -25.09 -13.32
CA PRO A 207 -19.42 -24.63 -13.66
C PRO A 207 -20.40 -24.87 -12.50
N GLN A 208 -21.13 -23.83 -12.11
CA GLN A 208 -22.17 -23.88 -11.09
C GLN A 208 -23.43 -24.57 -11.67
N PRO A 209 -24.12 -25.43 -10.90
CA PRO A 209 -25.42 -25.97 -11.30
C PRO A 209 -26.51 -24.89 -11.22
N THR A 210 -27.39 -24.88 -12.22
CA THR A 210 -28.53 -23.96 -12.38
C THR A 210 -29.56 -24.10 -11.25
N GLU A 211 -30.14 -22.97 -10.85
CA GLU A 211 -30.99 -22.75 -9.67
C GLU A 211 -32.37 -23.47 -9.66
N GLU A 212 -32.63 -24.42 -10.57
CA GLU A 212 -33.95 -25.08 -10.67
C GLU A 212 -34.08 -26.38 -9.86
N GLU A 213 -33.00 -26.95 -9.32
CA GLU A 213 -33.06 -28.21 -8.54
C GLU A 213 -33.03 -28.05 -7.00
N ALA A 214 -32.74 -26.85 -6.48
CA ALA A 214 -32.55 -26.65 -5.04
C ALA A 214 -33.85 -26.54 -4.20
N VAL A 215 -35.03 -26.57 -4.82
CA VAL A 215 -36.31 -26.29 -4.13
C VAL A 215 -37.06 -27.57 -3.67
N ARG A 216 -36.58 -28.79 -3.98
CA ARG A 216 -37.38 -30.01 -3.74
C ARG A 216 -37.10 -30.80 -2.46
N VAL A 217 -36.23 -30.35 -1.55
CA VAL A 217 -35.98 -31.12 -0.31
C VAL A 217 -35.89 -30.22 0.92
N SER A 218 -36.95 -29.49 1.24
CA SER A 218 -37.20 -29.06 2.62
C SER A 218 -38.19 -30.04 3.26
N SER A 219 -37.64 -31.01 3.98
CA SER A 219 -38.38 -31.94 4.83
C SER A 219 -39.29 -31.18 5.81
N VAL A 220 -40.57 -31.56 5.83
CA VAL A 220 -41.61 -31.04 6.73
C VAL A 220 -41.19 -31.27 8.19
N LEU A 221 -40.95 -30.19 8.94
CA LEU A 221 -40.77 -30.25 10.39
C LEU A 221 -42.14 -30.57 11.04
N ARG A 222 -42.31 -31.84 11.43
CA ARG A 222 -43.50 -32.33 12.14
C ARG A 222 -43.28 -32.10 13.64
N ILE A 223 -43.94 -31.09 14.20
CA ILE A 223 -43.91 -30.79 15.64
C ILE A 223 -44.87 -31.75 16.34
N THR A 224 -44.36 -32.63 17.20
CA THR A 224 -45.15 -33.43 18.13
C THR A 224 -45.22 -32.71 19.47
N ILE A 225 -46.43 -32.42 19.94
CA ILE A 225 -46.70 -31.89 21.28
C ILE A 225 -46.94 -33.09 22.20
N HIS A 226 -46.16 -33.20 23.28
CA HIS A 226 -46.44 -34.13 24.38
C HIS A 226 -47.22 -33.36 25.45
N GLU A 227 -48.45 -33.80 25.70
CA GLU A 227 -49.23 -33.40 26.89
C GLU A 227 -48.81 -34.37 28.01
N ASP A 228 -48.16 -33.84 29.05
CA ASP A 228 -47.90 -34.56 30.30
C ASP A 228 -49.06 -34.27 31.27
N ASP A 229 -49.69 -35.35 31.77
CA ASP A 229 -50.71 -35.38 32.83
C ASP A 229 -50.18 -34.90 34.20
#